data_AF-A0A430AVA3-F1
#
_entry.id   AF-A0A430AVA3-F1
#
_cell.length_a   1.000
_cell.length_b   1.000
_cell.length_c   1.000
_cell.angle_alpha   90.00
_cell.angle_beta   90.00
_cell.angle_gamma   90.00
#
_symmetry.space_group_name_H-M   'P 1'
#
loop_
_entity.id
_entity.type
_entity.pdbx_description
1 polymer ?
#
loop_
_entity_poly.entity_id
_entity_poly.type
_entity_poly.pdbx_seq_one_letter_code
_entity_poly.pdbx_strand_id
1 'polypeptide(L)'
;MLEKIRDEINQIDQEIVKLLEKRYICVDEVVRIKKENNIPVLDNNREKEVREKIANSIEKTEYKEAIVETFQQIMDVSKEYQKNKK
;
A
#
# COMPACT_ATOMS: atom_id res chain seq x y z
N MET A 1 -19.98 21.35 -12.21
CA MET A 1 -20.21 19.89 -12.03
C MET A 1 -18.89 19.15 -11.95
N LEU A 2 -17.97 19.37 -12.90
CA LEU A 2 -16.60 18.82 -12.85
C LEU A 2 -15.82 19.23 -11.60
N GLU A 3 -15.87 20.51 -11.20
CA GLU A 3 -15.17 21.00 -10.00
C GLU A 3 -15.62 20.29 -8.71
N LYS A 4 -16.92 20.00 -8.55
CA LYS A 4 -17.41 19.28 -7.36
C LYS A 4 -16.85 17.85 -7.27
N ILE A 5 -16.74 17.16 -8.40
CA ILE A 5 -16.14 15.81 -8.46
C ILE A 5 -14.65 15.89 -8.17
N ARG A 6 -13.95 16.93 -8.64
CA ARG A 6 -12.53 17.16 -8.32
C ARG A 6 -12.32 17.46 -6.84
N ASP A 7 -13.20 18.23 -6.22
CA ASP A 7 -13.15 18.48 -4.78
C ASP A 7 -13.33 17.20 -3.97
N GLU A 8 -14.24 16.32 -4.41
CA GLU A 8 -14.43 15.00 -3.79
C GLU A 8 -13.18 14.11 -3.94
N ILE A 9 -12.56 14.09 -5.13
CA ILE A 9 -11.27 13.41 -5.35
C ILE A 9 -10.19 13.98 -4.43
N ASN A 10 -10.08 15.30 -4.32
CA ASN A 10 -9.09 15.94 -3.45
C ASN A 10 -9.28 15.55 -1.98
N GLN A 11 -10.54 15.42 -1.52
CA GLN A 11 -10.83 14.96 -0.16
C GLN A 11 -10.42 13.50 0.05
N ILE A 12 -10.74 12.64 -0.92
CA ILE A 12 -10.31 11.23 -0.91
C ILE A 12 -8.79 11.13 -0.90
N ASP A 13 -8.10 11.92 -1.71
CA ASP A 13 -6.63 11.93 -1.78
C ASP A 13 -6.01 12.32 -0.42
N GLN A 14 -6.59 13.28 0.29
CA GLN A 14 -6.16 13.63 1.65
C GLN A 14 -6.34 12.47 2.63
N GLU A 15 -7.40 11.67 2.49
CA GLU A 15 -7.60 10.48 3.31
C GLU A 15 -6.61 9.38 2.95
N ILE A 16 -6.33 9.17 1.66
CA ILE A 16 -5.31 8.23 1.17
C ILE A 16 -3.94 8.59 1.75
N VAL A 17 -3.55 9.87 1.75
CA VAL A 17 -2.28 10.33 2.34
C VAL A 17 -2.21 9.94 3.83
N LYS A 18 -3.24 10.26 4.61
CA LYS A 18 -3.28 9.91 6.05
C LYS A 18 -3.19 8.41 6.29
N LEU A 19 -3.84 7.61 5.43
CA LEU A 19 -3.79 6.14 5.51
C LEU A 19 -2.41 5.60 5.12
N LEU A 20 -1.77 6.18 4.11
CA LEU A 20 -0.42 5.81 3.71
C LEU A 20 0.59 6.15 4.80
N GLU A 21 0.52 7.32 5.44
CA GLU A 21 1.38 7.67 6.58
C GLU A 21 1.24 6.66 7.72
N LYS A 22 0.00 6.32 8.11
CA LYS A 22 -0.26 5.26 9.10
C LYS A 22 0.32 3.92 8.68
N ARG A 23 0.19 3.58 7.39
CA ARG A 23 0.78 2.35 6.84
C ARG A 23 2.31 2.37 6.95
N TYR A 24 2.96 3.51 6.71
CA TYR A 24 4.42 3.64 6.83
C TYR A 24 4.93 3.56 8.26
N ILE A 25 4.16 4.03 9.25
CA ILE A 25 4.44 3.76 10.68
C ILE A 25 4.49 2.25 10.93
N CYS A 26 3.50 1.49 10.43
CA CYS A 26 3.52 0.03 10.52
C CYS A 26 4.70 -0.61 9.76
N VAL A 27 5.09 -0.05 8.61
CA VAL A 27 6.27 -0.52 7.85
C VAL A 27 7.55 -0.30 8.66
N ASP A 28 7.71 0.83 9.32
CA ASP A 28 8.88 1.10 10.18
C ASP A 28 8.97 0.08 11.33
N GLU A 29 7.84 -0.28 11.95
CA GLU A 29 7.78 -1.35 12.95
C GLU A 29 8.19 -2.72 12.37
N VAL A 30 7.71 -3.06 11.17
CA VAL A 30 8.09 -4.28 10.46
C VAL A 30 9.59 -4.30 10.17
N VAL A 31 10.18 -3.18 9.75
CA VAL A 31 11.63 -3.05 9.52
C VAL A 31 12.39 -3.30 10.81
N ARG A 32 11.97 -2.67 11.93
CA ARG A 32 12.62 -2.85 13.23
C ARG A 32 12.65 -4.33 13.63
N ILE A 33 11.49 -4.99 13.60
CA ILE A 33 11.36 -6.42 13.95
C ILE A 33 12.21 -7.29 13.02
N LYS A 34 12.18 -7.05 11.70
CA LYS A 34 12.97 -7.82 10.74
C LYS A 34 14.48 -7.66 10.97
N LYS A 35 14.94 -6.46 11.33
CA LYS A 35 16.35 -6.21 11.68
C LYS A 35 16.75 -6.95 12.96
N GLU A 36 15.96 -6.83 14.02
CA GLU A 36 16.22 -7.50 15.31
C GLU A 36 16.29 -9.03 15.16
N ASN A 37 15.50 -9.61 14.25
CA ASN A 37 15.39 -11.05 14.04
C ASN A 37 16.18 -11.58 12.82
N ASN A 38 16.98 -10.74 12.14
CA ASN A 38 17.71 -11.09 10.91
C ASN A 38 16.82 -11.67 9.77
N ILE A 39 15.57 -11.21 9.66
CA ILE A 39 14.61 -11.65 8.64
C ILE A 39 14.84 -10.87 7.33
N PRO A 40 14.83 -11.53 6.15
CA PRO A 40 14.90 -10.86 4.86
C PRO A 40 13.76 -9.84 4.61
N VAL A 41 14.08 -8.77 3.88
CA VAL A 41 13.08 -7.76 3.50
C VAL A 41 12.14 -8.28 2.43
N LEU A 42 12.66 -9.08 1.49
CA LEU A 42 11.89 -9.68 0.41
C LEU A 42 11.02 -10.83 0.96
N ASP A 43 9.71 -10.70 0.79
CA ASP A 43 8.74 -11.75 1.12
C ASP A 43 7.67 -11.83 0.02
N ASN A 44 7.97 -12.63 -1.00
CA ASN A 44 7.09 -12.80 -2.17
C ASN A 44 5.74 -13.44 -1.80
N ASN A 45 5.71 -14.28 -0.76
CA ASN A 45 4.48 -14.91 -0.29
C ASN A 45 3.56 -13.85 0.33
N ARG A 46 4.13 -12.95 1.15
CA ARG A 46 3.36 -11.85 1.73
C ARG A 46 2.75 -10.94 0.67
N GLU A 47 3.47 -10.63 -0.41
CA GLU A 47 2.93 -9.80 -1.49
C GLU A 47 1.77 -10.48 -2.23
N LYS A 48 1.88 -11.80 -2.46
CA LYS A 48 0.79 -12.57 -3.08
C LYS A 48 -0.47 -12.53 -2.20
N GLU A 49 -0.33 -12.73 -0.90
CA GLU A 49 -1.45 -12.65 0.05
C GLU A 49 -2.10 -11.26 0.08
N VAL A 50 -1.31 -10.18 0.02
CA VAL A 50 -1.86 -8.81 -0.02
C VAL A 50 -2.67 -8.60 -1.30
N ARG A 51 -2.13 -9.00 -2.45
CA ARG A 51 -2.83 -8.91 -3.75
C ARG A 51 -4.15 -9.66 -3.73
N GLU A 52 -4.15 -10.91 -3.24
CA GLU A 52 -5.36 -11.73 -3.16
C GLU A 52 -6.40 -11.11 -2.22
N LYS A 53 -5.98 -10.61 -1.05
CA LYS A 53 -6.88 -9.93 -0.10
C LYS A 53 -7.54 -8.70 -0.72
N ILE A 54 -6.77 -7.87 -1.41
CA ILE A 54 -7.29 -6.66 -2.08
C ILE A 54 -8.21 -7.05 -3.24
N ALA A 55 -7.81 -8.03 -4.06
CA ALA A 55 -8.59 -8.51 -5.18
C ALA A 55 -9.97 -9.07 -4.75
N ASN A 56 -10.04 -9.62 -3.53
CA ASN A 56 -11.27 -10.15 -2.94
C ASN A 56 -12.11 -9.10 -2.20
N SER A 57 -11.54 -7.92 -1.86
CA SER A 57 -12.27 -6.84 -1.20
C SER A 57 -12.94 -5.85 -2.17
N ILE A 58 -12.77 -6.05 -3.48
CA ILE A 58 -13.30 -5.15 -4.51
C ILE A 58 -14.62 -5.69 -5.04
N GLU A 59 -15.70 -4.92 -4.84
CA GLU A 59 -17.04 -5.28 -5.30
C GLU A 59 -17.26 -4.99 -6.79
N LYS A 60 -16.74 -3.86 -7.27
CA LYS A 60 -16.84 -3.45 -8.67
C LYS A 60 -15.69 -4.01 -9.49
N THR A 61 -15.97 -5.05 -10.25
CA THR A 61 -14.97 -5.75 -11.07
C THR A 61 -14.29 -4.86 -12.10
N GLU A 62 -14.97 -3.82 -12.59
CA GLU A 62 -14.41 -2.83 -13.52
C GLU A 62 -13.22 -2.04 -12.96
N TYR A 63 -13.10 -1.89 -11.64
CA TYR A 63 -11.98 -1.18 -11.01
C TYR A 63 -10.89 -2.14 -10.52
N LYS A 64 -11.13 -3.45 -10.59
CA LYS A 64 -10.30 -4.45 -9.93
C LYS A 64 -8.85 -4.38 -10.35
N GLU A 65 -8.60 -4.34 -11.66
CA GLU A 65 -7.25 -4.29 -12.21
C GLU A 65 -6.51 -3.03 -11.77
N ALA A 66 -7.14 -1.86 -11.94
CA ALA A 66 -6.55 -0.57 -11.56
C ALA A 66 -6.23 -0.47 -10.06
N ILE A 67 -7.12 -0.96 -9.19
CA ILE A 67 -6.89 -0.95 -7.75
C ILE A 67 -5.75 -1.91 -7.38
N VAL A 68 -5.75 -3.13 -7.91
CA VAL A 68 -4.69 -4.11 -7.64
C VAL A 68 -3.31 -3.58 -8.09
N GLU A 69 -3.24 -2.97 -9.28
CA GLU A 69 -2.03 -2.31 -9.79
C GLU A 69 -1.55 -1.20 -8.84
N THR A 70 -2.47 -0.34 -8.38
CA THR A 70 -2.15 0.76 -7.46
C THR A 70 -1.54 0.24 -6.15
N PHE A 71 -2.12 -0.81 -5.57
CA PHE A 71 -1.57 -1.41 -4.36
C PHE A 71 -0.25 -2.13 -4.59
N GLN A 72 -0.04 -2.67 -5.79
CA GLN A 72 1.27 -3.21 -6.18
C GLN A 72 2.35 -2.12 -6.12
N GLN A 73 2.08 -0.96 -6.72
CA GLN A 73 3.01 0.18 -6.69
C GLN A 73 3.29 0.65 -5.26
N ILE A 74 2.26 0.74 -4.40
CA ILE A 74 2.44 1.08 -2.98
C ILE A 74 3.40 0.09 -2.29
N MET A 75 3.26 -1.22 -2.55
CA MET A 75 4.14 -2.24 -1.99
C MET A 75 5.57 -2.12 -2.52
N ASP A 76 5.74 -1.87 -3.81
CA ASP A 76 7.06 -1.73 -4.44
C ASP A 76 7.83 -0.53 -3.88
N VAL A 77 7.19 0.64 -3.80
CA VAL A 77 7.79 1.83 -3.17
C VAL A 77 8.11 1.57 -1.69
N SER A 78 7.24 0.85 -0.98
CA SER A 78 7.49 0.49 0.43
C SER A 78 8.71 -0.41 0.59
N LYS A 79 8.97 -1.33 -0.35
CA LYS A 79 10.17 -2.18 -0.31
C LYS A 79 11.43 -1.37 -0.51
N GLU A 80 11.43 -0.44 -1.47
CA GLU A 80 12.57 0.44 -1.71
C GLU A 80 12.85 1.33 -0.49
N TYR A 81 11.81 1.87 0.15
CA TYR A 81 11.94 2.59 1.41
C TYR A 81 12.59 1.73 2.51
N GLN A 82 12.15 0.48 2.68
CA GLN A 82 12.73 -0.45 3.67
C GLN A 82 14.20 -0.79 3.38
N LYS A 83 14.57 -0.94 2.10
CA LYS A 83 15.96 -1.18 1.68
C LYS A 83 16.85 0.01 2.03
N ASN A 84 16.38 1.24 1.80
CA ASN A 84 17.15 2.45 2.07
C ASN A 84 17.31 2.76 3.57
N LYS A 85 16.42 2.24 4.41
CA LYS A 85 16.52 2.35 5.88
C LYS A 85 17.38 1.27 6.53
N LYS A 86 17.94 0.31 5.79
CA LYS A 86 18.77 -0.77 6.37
C LYS A 86 20.06 -0.26 6.99
#